data_AF-A0A920V328-F1
#
_entry.id   AF-A0A920V328-F1
#
_cell.length_a   1.000
_cell.length_b   1.000
_cell.length_c   1.000
_cell.angle_alpha   90.00
_cell.angle_beta   90.00
_cell.angle_gamma   90.00
#
_symmetry.space_group_name_H-M   'P 1'
#
loop_
_entity.id
_entity.type
_entity.pdbx_description
1 polymer ?
#
loop_
_entity_poly.entity_id
_entity_poly.type
_entity_poly.pdbx_seq_one_letter_code
_entity_poly.pdbx_strand_id
1 'polypeptide(L)'
;MPDATVFSIDVAVAKARNMAYYADAGALQSVDQVDGVSAGTAFTNRTFRFLAEPRFPDGIDGADAGTFSILNNDAIDSTTGFDTAAGPATVGSFDPAVDSVNGSVLGYDAFFPGTNFHDVADVTNQNGIVFFPGSAPIYINGQLVGAWGSAVTVLTRTTW
;
A
#
# COMPACT_ATOMS: atom_id res chain seq x y z
N MET A 1 -14.88 -15.13 16.30
CA MET A 1 -14.17 -14.37 17.35
C MET A 1 -15.12 -13.30 17.88
N PRO A 2 -15.86 -13.55 18.97
CA PRO A 2 -16.91 -12.64 19.44
C PRO A 2 -16.40 -11.26 19.86
N ASP A 3 -15.16 -11.20 20.37
CA ASP A 3 -14.59 -9.99 20.97
C ASP A 3 -13.68 -9.19 20.02
N ALA A 4 -13.49 -9.67 18.78
CA ALA A 4 -12.70 -8.96 17.78
C ALA A 4 -13.55 -7.86 17.14
N THR A 5 -12.97 -6.67 16.96
CA THR A 5 -13.66 -5.63 16.18
C THR A 5 -13.76 -6.07 14.73
N VAL A 6 -14.92 -5.81 14.09
CA VAL A 6 -15.16 -6.19 12.69
C VAL A 6 -14.08 -5.64 11.77
N PHE A 7 -13.68 -4.38 12.00
CA PHE A 7 -12.56 -3.74 11.31
C PHE A 7 -11.23 -4.50 11.46
N SER A 8 -10.89 -4.97 12.67
CA SER A 8 -9.64 -5.69 12.90
C SER A 8 -9.56 -7.00 12.10
N ILE A 9 -10.69 -7.70 11.92
CA ILE A 9 -10.72 -8.94 11.14
C ILE A 9 -10.41 -8.65 9.67
N ASP A 10 -11.08 -7.66 9.10
CA ASP A 10 -10.92 -7.29 7.69
C ASP A 10 -9.49 -6.80 7.41
N VAL A 11 -8.98 -5.90 8.25
CA VAL A 11 -7.62 -5.37 8.11
C VAL A 11 -6.56 -6.45 8.28
N ALA A 12 -6.75 -7.43 9.18
CA ALA A 12 -5.80 -8.52 9.33
C ALA A 12 -5.74 -9.39 8.05
N VAL A 13 -6.88 -9.68 7.43
CA VAL A 13 -6.94 -10.42 6.16
C VAL A 13 -6.32 -9.61 5.03
N ALA A 14 -6.67 -8.33 4.90
CA ALA A 14 -6.13 -7.44 3.87
C ALA A 14 -4.59 -7.31 3.97
N LYS A 15 -4.05 -7.20 5.19
CA LYS A 15 -2.60 -7.23 5.44
C LYS A 15 -1.93 -8.52 4.95
N ALA A 16 -2.56 -9.68 5.15
CA ALA A 16 -2.04 -10.93 4.63
C ALA A 16 -2.11 -10.97 3.09
N ARG A 17 -3.20 -10.48 2.48
CA ARG A 17 -3.36 -10.45 1.02
C ARG A 17 -2.32 -9.56 0.33
N ASN A 18 -2.05 -8.36 0.86
CA ASN A 18 -0.96 -7.49 0.39
C ASN A 18 0.34 -8.27 0.18
N MET A 19 0.70 -9.01 1.21
CA MET A 19 1.94 -9.77 1.28
C MET A 19 1.94 -10.88 0.22
N ALA A 20 0.85 -11.67 0.16
CA ALA A 20 0.70 -12.76 -0.79
C ALA A 20 0.74 -12.28 -2.25
N TYR A 21 0.09 -11.15 -2.56
CA TYR A 21 0.05 -10.58 -3.90
C TYR A 21 1.44 -10.20 -4.42
N TYR A 22 2.21 -9.40 -3.66
CA TYR A 22 3.54 -8.99 -4.08
C TYR A 22 4.55 -10.13 -4.15
N ALA A 23 4.34 -11.17 -3.33
CA ALA A 23 5.19 -12.34 -3.27
C ALA A 23 4.88 -13.40 -4.35
N ASP A 24 3.83 -13.20 -5.15
CA ASP A 24 3.48 -14.03 -6.30
C ASP A 24 3.77 -13.29 -7.61
N ALA A 25 4.87 -13.66 -8.27
CA ALA A 25 5.27 -13.06 -9.55
C ALA A 25 4.27 -13.31 -10.69
N GLY A 26 3.40 -14.32 -10.58
CA GLY A 26 2.35 -14.60 -11.56
C GLY A 26 1.08 -13.78 -11.34
N ALA A 27 0.86 -13.29 -10.11
CA ALA A 27 -0.29 -12.44 -9.77
C ALA A 27 0.03 -10.95 -9.84
N LEU A 28 1.25 -10.55 -9.46
CA LEU A 28 1.68 -9.15 -9.42
C LEU A 28 1.60 -8.49 -10.79
N GLN A 29 0.79 -7.44 -10.91
CA GLN A 29 0.74 -6.63 -12.11
C GLN A 29 1.96 -5.71 -12.23
N SER A 30 2.36 -5.41 -13.47
CA SER A 30 3.49 -4.52 -13.74
C SER A 30 3.30 -3.10 -13.18
N VAL A 31 2.05 -2.62 -13.13
CA VAL A 31 1.70 -1.29 -12.60
C VAL A 31 1.93 -1.17 -11.08
N ASP A 32 1.91 -2.29 -10.36
CA ASP A 32 2.09 -2.33 -8.91
C ASP A 32 3.55 -2.66 -8.53
N GLN A 33 4.41 -3.00 -9.49
CA GLN A 33 5.77 -3.45 -9.25
C GLN A 33 6.66 -2.32 -8.74
N VAL A 34 7.53 -2.64 -7.78
CA VAL A 34 8.54 -1.71 -7.29
C VAL A 34 9.79 -1.81 -8.16
N ASP A 35 10.21 -0.69 -8.74
CA ASP A 35 11.40 -0.62 -9.56
C ASP A 35 12.65 -1.12 -8.82
N GLY A 36 13.48 -1.88 -9.52
CA GLY A 36 14.68 -2.49 -8.95
C GLY A 36 14.42 -3.68 -8.02
N VAL A 37 13.17 -4.05 -7.76
CA VAL A 37 12.80 -5.25 -7.01
C VAL A 37 12.22 -6.31 -7.95
N SER A 38 12.69 -7.54 -7.81
CA SER A 38 12.19 -8.67 -8.60
C SER A 38 10.74 -8.98 -8.23
N ALA A 39 9.87 -9.17 -9.23
CA ALA A 39 8.51 -9.66 -9.00
C ALA A 39 8.52 -10.97 -8.19
N GLY A 40 7.55 -11.13 -7.28
CA GLY A 40 7.53 -12.25 -6.34
C GLY A 40 8.39 -12.05 -5.08
N THR A 41 9.04 -10.88 -4.93
CA THR A 41 9.70 -10.53 -3.67
C THR A 41 8.67 -10.23 -2.60
N ALA A 42 8.78 -10.91 -1.48
CA ALA A 42 7.84 -10.76 -0.38
C ALA A 42 8.14 -9.46 0.43
N PHE A 43 7.22 -8.50 0.40
CA PHE A 43 7.21 -7.31 1.28
C PHE A 43 6.24 -7.38 2.46
N THR A 44 6.69 -7.03 3.68
CA THR A 44 5.76 -6.85 4.80
C THR A 44 4.98 -5.54 4.66
N ASN A 45 3.86 -5.40 5.38
CA ASN A 45 3.12 -4.13 5.38
C ASN A 45 3.88 -2.97 6.00
N ARG A 46 4.89 -3.25 6.84
CA ARG A 46 5.83 -2.22 7.27
C ARG A 46 6.68 -1.72 6.09
N THR A 47 7.05 -2.59 5.16
CA THR A 47 7.76 -2.20 3.94
C THR A 47 6.87 -1.39 3.02
N PHE A 48 5.60 -1.77 2.82
CA PHE A 48 4.65 -0.95 2.07
C PHE A 48 4.50 0.44 2.68
N ARG A 49 4.44 0.54 4.03
CA ARG A 49 4.42 1.83 4.74
C ARG A 49 5.60 2.71 4.38
N PHE A 50 6.82 2.16 4.42
CA PHE A 50 8.03 2.87 4.07
C PHE A 50 8.02 3.37 2.61
N LEU A 51 7.54 2.54 1.67
CA LEU A 51 7.40 2.95 0.27
C LEU A 51 6.36 4.07 0.09
N ALA A 52 5.40 4.18 0.99
CA ALA A 52 4.33 5.18 0.97
C ALA A 52 4.67 6.44 1.78
N GLU A 53 5.85 6.51 2.41
CA GLU A 53 6.20 7.64 3.26
C GLU A 53 6.60 8.88 2.46
N PRO A 54 6.28 10.08 2.98
CA PRO A 54 6.76 11.35 2.44
C PRO A 54 8.28 11.42 2.23
N ARG A 55 9.04 10.61 2.99
CA ARG A 55 10.49 10.50 2.90
C ARG A 55 10.87 9.04 3.11
N PHE A 56 11.82 8.53 2.34
CA PHE A 56 12.37 7.19 2.52
C PHE A 56 13.89 7.20 2.21
N PRO A 57 14.75 6.75 3.15
CA PRO A 57 14.43 6.25 4.48
C PRO A 57 13.92 7.32 5.43
N ASP A 58 12.93 6.95 6.24
CA ASP A 58 12.37 7.79 7.29
C ASP A 58 13.46 8.23 8.30
N GLY A 59 13.41 9.50 8.73
CA GLY A 59 14.35 10.06 9.70
C GLY A 59 15.69 10.56 9.13
N ILE A 60 15.86 10.58 7.81
CA ILE A 60 16.98 11.24 7.13
C ILE A 60 16.48 12.56 6.54
N ASP A 61 17.09 13.67 6.96
CA ASP A 61 16.77 14.98 6.41
C ASP A 61 17.13 15.06 4.92
N GLY A 62 16.18 15.52 4.11
CA GLY A 62 16.35 15.65 2.66
C GLY A 62 16.27 14.34 1.88
N ALA A 63 15.87 13.23 2.50
CA ALA A 63 15.56 12.00 1.77
C ALA A 63 14.36 12.21 0.84
N ASP A 64 14.44 11.59 -0.35
CA ASP A 64 13.38 11.60 -1.35
C ASP A 64 12.13 10.87 -0.83
N ALA A 65 10.98 11.11 -1.44
CA ALA A 65 9.76 10.40 -1.11
C ALA A 65 9.83 8.91 -1.54
N GLY A 66 9.15 8.04 -0.80
CA GLY A 66 9.07 6.63 -1.19
C GLY A 66 8.30 6.44 -2.50
N THR A 67 8.58 5.37 -3.25
CA THR A 67 7.98 5.08 -4.57
C THR A 67 6.44 5.14 -4.62
N PHE A 68 5.75 4.73 -3.56
CA PHE A 68 4.29 4.77 -3.50
C PHE A 68 3.75 6.10 -2.96
N SER A 69 4.59 7.05 -2.57
CA SER A 69 4.17 8.32 -2.01
C SER A 69 3.40 9.18 -3.02
N ILE A 70 2.40 9.91 -2.54
CA ILE A 70 1.68 10.92 -3.33
C ILE A 70 2.56 12.13 -3.66
N LEU A 71 3.66 12.33 -2.94
CA LEU A 71 4.57 13.47 -3.13
C LEU A 71 5.49 13.32 -4.36
N ASN A 72 5.46 12.16 -5.02
CA ASN A 72 6.12 11.97 -6.31
C ASN A 72 5.33 12.58 -7.48
N ASN A 73 4.09 13.00 -7.25
CA ASN A 73 3.28 13.65 -8.26
C ASN A 73 3.68 15.13 -8.37
N ASP A 74 4.07 15.58 -9.56
CA ASP A 74 4.52 16.97 -9.80
C ASP A 74 3.43 18.02 -9.50
N ALA A 75 2.16 17.63 -9.48
CA ALA A 75 1.06 18.51 -9.08
C ALA A 75 0.97 18.71 -7.57
N ILE A 76 1.75 17.96 -6.76
CA ILE A 76 1.82 18.08 -5.31
C ILE A 76 3.17 18.71 -4.91
N ASP A 77 3.10 19.76 -4.10
CA ASP A 77 4.28 20.35 -3.47
C ASP A 77 4.87 19.33 -2.47
N SER A 78 6.03 18.78 -2.79
CA SER A 78 6.70 17.75 -1.98
C SER A 78 7.16 18.23 -0.60
N THR A 79 7.20 19.55 -0.37
CA THR A 79 7.56 20.13 0.93
C THR A 79 6.34 20.30 1.83
N THR A 80 5.21 20.73 1.26
CA THR A 80 4.01 21.10 2.03
C THR A 80 2.88 20.07 1.94
N GLY A 81 2.89 19.22 0.93
CA GLY A 81 1.84 18.25 0.62
C GLY A 81 0.57 18.86 0.02
N PHE A 82 0.59 20.16 -0.33
CA PHE A 82 -0.53 20.83 -0.97
C PHE A 82 -0.44 20.72 -2.49
N ASP A 83 -1.58 20.87 -3.17
CA ASP A 83 -1.59 21.08 -4.62
C ASP A 83 -0.71 22.29 -4.99
N THR A 84 0.08 22.14 -6.04
CA THR A 84 0.86 23.24 -6.59
C THR A 84 -0.05 24.27 -7.25
N ALA A 85 0.39 25.53 -7.26
CA ALA A 85 -0.34 26.61 -7.93
C ALA A 85 -0.37 26.46 -9.47
N ALA A 86 0.45 25.56 -10.04
CA ALA A 86 0.54 25.33 -11.48
C ALA A 86 -0.64 24.48 -12.02
N GLY A 87 -1.35 23.77 -11.15
CA GLY A 87 -2.58 23.04 -11.46
C GLY A 87 -2.88 22.02 -10.36
N PRO A 88 -4.14 21.89 -9.89
CA PRO A 88 -4.49 20.93 -8.85
C PRO A 88 -4.27 19.50 -9.36
N ALA A 89 -3.84 18.60 -8.46
CA ALA A 89 -3.77 17.19 -8.81
C ALA A 89 -5.17 16.70 -9.19
N THR A 90 -5.32 16.25 -10.43
CA THR A 90 -6.56 15.59 -10.84
C THR A 90 -6.55 14.17 -10.34
N VAL A 91 -7.72 13.59 -10.13
CA VAL A 91 -7.79 12.21 -9.64
C VAL A 91 -7.05 11.25 -10.58
N GLY A 92 -7.17 11.43 -11.91
CA GLY A 92 -6.43 10.65 -12.90
C GLY A 92 -4.91 10.83 -12.91
N SER A 93 -4.37 11.93 -12.35
CA SER A 93 -2.92 12.12 -12.23
C SER A 93 -2.27 11.18 -11.21
N PHE A 94 -3.06 10.59 -10.31
CA PHE A 94 -2.57 9.60 -9.36
C PHE A 94 -2.65 8.16 -9.89
N ASP A 95 -3.38 7.91 -10.98
CA ASP A 95 -3.53 6.59 -11.59
C ASP A 95 -2.24 6.22 -12.35
N PRO A 96 -1.43 5.23 -11.90
CA PRO A 96 -0.18 4.90 -12.58
C PRO A 96 -0.38 4.27 -13.96
N ALA A 97 -1.59 3.80 -14.29
CA ALA A 97 -1.92 3.32 -15.63
C ALA A 97 -2.27 4.47 -16.60
N VAL A 98 -2.68 5.63 -16.08
CA VAL A 98 -3.00 6.84 -16.88
C VAL A 98 -1.81 7.79 -16.94
N ASP A 99 -1.14 8.00 -15.81
CA ASP A 99 0.07 8.81 -15.68
C ASP A 99 1.17 7.98 -15.03
N SER A 100 1.96 7.30 -15.86
CA SER A 100 3.07 6.46 -15.39
C SER A 100 4.25 7.25 -14.83
N VAL A 101 4.23 8.59 -14.90
CA VAL A 101 5.30 9.47 -14.39
C VAL A 101 4.93 9.98 -13.00
N ASN A 102 3.69 10.46 -12.83
CA ASN A 102 3.23 11.09 -11.59
C ASN A 102 2.29 10.20 -10.75
N GLY A 103 1.81 9.10 -11.31
CA GLY A 103 0.91 8.18 -10.64
C GLY A 103 1.59 7.46 -9.49
N SER A 104 0.82 7.17 -8.44
CA SER A 104 1.33 6.40 -7.31
C SER A 104 0.28 5.50 -6.70
N VAL A 105 0.71 4.34 -6.22
CA VAL A 105 -0.15 3.32 -5.62
C VAL A 105 -0.92 3.85 -4.40
N LEU A 106 -0.30 4.69 -3.55
CA LEU A 106 -1.02 5.30 -2.43
C LEU A 106 -2.02 6.36 -2.92
N GLY A 107 -1.62 7.19 -3.88
CA GLY A 107 -2.44 8.30 -4.38
C GLY A 107 -3.70 7.79 -5.03
N TYR A 108 -3.58 6.79 -5.90
CA TYR A 108 -4.74 6.24 -6.59
C TYR A 108 -5.72 5.60 -5.60
N ASP A 109 -5.25 4.77 -4.67
CA ASP A 109 -6.11 4.11 -3.68
C ASP A 109 -6.80 5.07 -2.72
N ALA A 110 -6.08 6.10 -2.26
CA ALA A 110 -6.59 7.05 -1.28
C ALA A 110 -7.79 7.85 -1.83
N PHE A 111 -7.83 8.08 -3.14
CA PHE A 111 -8.90 8.83 -3.81
C PHE A 111 -9.87 7.95 -4.59
N PHE A 112 -9.50 6.70 -4.89
CA PHE A 112 -10.34 5.71 -5.57
C PHE A 112 -10.37 4.39 -4.81
N PRO A 113 -11.28 4.23 -3.83
CA PRO A 113 -11.45 2.97 -3.14
C PRO A 113 -11.78 1.84 -4.12
N GLY A 114 -11.11 0.69 -3.94
CA GLY A 114 -11.37 -0.50 -4.74
C GLY A 114 -10.63 -0.54 -6.07
N THR A 115 -9.50 0.15 -6.19
CA THR A 115 -8.64 0.10 -7.39
C THR A 115 -7.27 -0.54 -7.13
N ASN A 116 -7.01 -0.97 -5.90
CA ASN A 116 -5.72 -1.52 -5.48
C ASN A 116 -5.73 -3.05 -5.39
N PHE A 117 -4.59 -3.65 -5.75
CA PHE A 117 -4.50 -4.98 -6.37
C PHE A 117 -5.19 -4.97 -7.71
N HIS A 118 -4.46 -4.62 -8.75
CA HIS A 118 -4.99 -4.58 -10.11
C HIS A 118 -5.28 -6.01 -10.63
N ASP A 119 -6.19 -6.74 -9.99
CA ASP A 119 -6.76 -7.94 -10.56
C ASP A 119 -7.59 -7.52 -11.77
N VAL A 120 -7.00 -7.75 -12.95
CA VAL A 120 -7.60 -7.40 -14.24
C VAL A 120 -8.81 -8.25 -14.58
N ALA A 121 -9.02 -9.37 -13.88
CA ALA A 121 -10.11 -10.31 -14.13
C ALA A 121 -11.33 -10.08 -13.24
N ASP A 122 -11.15 -9.52 -12.04
CA ASP A 122 -12.25 -9.33 -11.08
C ASP A 122 -12.08 -8.06 -10.23
N VAL A 123 -12.81 -7.00 -10.61
CA VAL A 123 -12.85 -5.72 -9.89
C VAL A 123 -13.34 -5.88 -8.44
N THR A 124 -14.12 -6.92 -8.12
CA THR A 124 -14.64 -7.13 -6.76
C THR A 124 -13.57 -7.63 -5.79
N ASN A 125 -12.43 -8.09 -6.31
CA ASN A 125 -11.27 -8.50 -5.51
C ASN A 125 -10.27 -7.36 -5.29
N GLN A 126 -10.52 -6.18 -5.86
CA GLN A 126 -9.72 -4.97 -5.65
C GLN A 126 -10.17 -4.30 -4.35
N ASN A 127 -9.32 -4.32 -3.32
CA ASN A 127 -9.73 -4.02 -1.95
C ASN A 127 -8.73 -3.13 -1.19
N GLY A 128 -7.82 -2.44 -1.89
CA GLY A 128 -6.87 -1.54 -1.24
C GLY A 128 -5.58 -2.22 -0.80
N ILE A 129 -4.48 -1.46 -0.80
CA ILE A 129 -3.23 -1.87 -0.18
C ILE A 129 -3.24 -1.34 1.24
N VAL A 130 -3.09 -2.22 2.21
CA VAL A 130 -2.97 -1.80 3.60
C VAL A 130 -1.55 -1.33 3.91
N PHE A 131 -1.39 -0.06 4.26
CA PHE A 131 -0.08 0.50 4.65
C PHE A 131 0.19 0.41 6.17
N PHE A 132 -0.67 -0.25 6.94
CA PHE A 132 -0.45 -0.45 8.37
C PHE A 132 0.44 -1.67 8.63
N PRO A 133 1.46 -1.56 9.50
CA PRO A 133 2.31 -2.70 9.84
C PRO A 133 1.52 -3.83 10.52
N GLY A 134 2.03 -5.05 10.44
CA GLY A 134 1.46 -6.21 11.13
C GLY A 134 1.25 -7.44 10.25
N SER A 135 2.08 -7.65 9.21
CA SER A 135 2.06 -8.87 8.39
C SER A 135 3.43 -9.53 8.33
N ALA A 136 3.42 -10.82 7.98
CA ALA A 136 4.63 -11.59 7.70
C ALA A 136 4.33 -12.71 6.68
N PRO A 137 5.29 -13.07 5.83
CA PRO A 137 5.19 -14.25 4.98
C PRO A 137 5.31 -15.54 5.79
N ILE A 138 4.64 -16.60 5.34
CA ILE A 138 4.76 -17.96 5.89
C ILE A 138 5.46 -18.83 4.86
N TYR A 139 6.60 -19.40 5.24
CA TYR A 139 7.36 -20.32 4.40
C TYR A 139 7.36 -21.73 4.98
N ILE A 140 7.25 -22.74 4.09
CA ILE A 140 7.47 -24.15 4.40
C ILE A 140 8.52 -24.67 3.41
N ASN A 141 9.60 -25.26 3.91
CA ASN A 141 10.70 -25.79 3.09
C ASN A 141 11.28 -24.78 2.08
N GLY A 142 11.32 -23.50 2.46
CA GLY A 142 11.80 -22.41 1.59
C GLY A 142 10.81 -21.93 0.53
N GLN A 143 9.61 -22.52 0.44
CA GLN A 143 8.54 -22.05 -0.44
C GLN A 143 7.52 -21.23 0.34
N LEU A 144 7.09 -20.11 -0.25
CA LEU A 144 6.00 -19.32 0.31
C LEU A 144 4.71 -20.13 0.19
N VAL A 145 4.02 -20.32 1.32
CA VAL A 145 2.73 -21.04 1.36
C VAL A 145 1.57 -20.16 1.78
N GLY A 146 1.84 -18.89 2.09
CA GLY A 146 0.84 -17.91 2.44
C GLY A 146 1.43 -16.77 3.23
N ALA A 147 0.54 -15.98 3.83
CA ALA A 147 0.90 -14.85 4.66
C ALA A 147 0.01 -14.78 5.89
N TRP A 148 0.54 -14.16 6.93
CA TRP A 148 -0.17 -13.85 8.15
C TRP A 148 -0.34 -12.34 8.30
N GLY A 149 -1.47 -11.93 8.88
CA GLY A 149 -1.76 -10.54 9.20
C GLY A 149 -2.37 -10.42 10.60
N SER A 150 -2.07 -9.30 11.25
CA SER A 150 -2.58 -8.92 12.56
C SER A 150 -3.07 -7.48 12.56
N ALA A 151 -4.14 -7.26 13.32
CA ALA A 151 -4.62 -5.93 13.65
C ALA A 151 -4.95 -5.90 15.14
N VAL A 152 -4.48 -4.85 15.82
CA VAL A 152 -4.78 -4.59 17.22
C VAL A 152 -5.60 -3.32 17.28
N THR A 153 -6.72 -3.39 18.00
CA THR A 153 -7.44 -2.21 18.47
C THR A 153 -7.40 -2.27 19.99
N VAL A 154 -6.90 -1.22 20.63
CA VAL A 154 -7.00 -1.10 22.09
C VAL A 154 -8.39 -0.58 22.41
N LEU A 155 -9.25 -1.45 22.95
CA LEU A 155 -10.53 -1.02 23.51
C LEU A 155 -10.28 -0.50 24.92
N THR A 156 -10.05 0.80 25.09
CA THR A 156 -10.07 1.39 26.43
C THR A 156 -11.52 1.41 26.90
N ARG A 157 -11.88 0.47 27.78
CA ARG A 157 -13.17 0.51 28.48
C ARG A 157 -13.12 1.69 29.46
N THR A 158 -13.58 2.86 29.05
CA THR A 158 -13.91 3.95 29.97
C THR A 158 -15.19 3.56 30.70
N THR A 159 -15.05 2.92 31.85
CA THR A 159 -16.14 2.86 32.83
C THR A 159 -16.28 4.25 33.45
N TRP A 160 -17.42 4.90 33.24
CA TRP A 160 -17.90 6.02 34.05
C TRP A 160 -18.59 5.47 35.31
#